data_AF-A0A383VU21-F1
#
_entry.id   AF-A0A383VU21-F1
#
_cell.length_a   1.000
_cell.length_b   1.000
_cell.length_c   1.000
_cell.angle_alpha   90.00
_cell.angle_beta   90.00
_cell.angle_gamma   90.00
#
_symmetry.space_group_name_H-M   'P 1'
#
loop_
_entity.id
_entity.type
_entity.pdbx_description
1 polymer ?
#
loop_
_entity_poly.entity_id
_entity_poly.type
_entity_poly.pdbx_seq_one_letter_code
_entity_poly.pdbx_strand_id
1 'polypeptide(L)'
;MAGDNGLLGNRRRRPTPQAACAVLMAASVLGGLYLALHWVQDHLRHYPFLVILFPPLAMASIAVVIPLFMFVSYQDDFKNMTPLNPRHFILISKRCYSALAKNNMKVTEKDL
;
A
#
# COMPACT_ATOMS: atom_id res chain seq x y z
N MET A 1 1.70 -43.57 2.40
CA MET A 1 0.58 -42.60 2.37
C MET A 1 1.05 -41.39 1.59
N ALA A 2 0.60 -41.28 0.33
CA ALA A 2 0.65 -40.05 -0.46
C ALA A 2 -0.11 -38.94 0.31
N GLY A 3 0.18 -37.65 0.24
CA GLY A 3 0.97 -36.85 -0.67
C GLY A 3 0.24 -35.51 -0.72
N ASP A 4 0.79 -34.45 -0.10
CA ASP A 4 0.14 -33.12 -0.17
C ASP A 4 1.07 -31.94 0.22
N ASN A 5 2.34 -32.00 -0.16
CA ASN A 5 3.23 -30.82 -0.09
C ASN A 5 3.27 -30.08 -1.43
N GLY A 6 2.09 -29.90 -2.04
CA GLY A 6 1.88 -29.19 -3.30
C GLY A 6 1.58 -27.69 -3.15
N LEU A 7 1.80 -27.08 -1.97
CA LEU A 7 1.53 -25.66 -1.73
C LEU A 7 2.63 -24.71 -2.24
N LEU A 8 3.77 -25.26 -2.70
CA LEU A 8 4.74 -24.55 -3.53
C LEU A 8 4.48 -24.77 -5.04
N GLY A 9 3.25 -25.18 -5.38
CA GLY A 9 2.78 -25.36 -6.74
C GLY A 9 2.74 -24.05 -7.51
N ASN A 10 3.91 -23.59 -7.95
CA ASN A 10 4.14 -22.98 -9.25
C ASN A 10 3.00 -22.06 -9.73
N ARG A 11 2.59 -21.08 -8.90
CA ARG A 11 1.93 -19.87 -9.41
C ARG A 11 2.97 -19.19 -10.29
N ARG A 12 3.03 -19.59 -11.56
CA ARG A 12 3.62 -18.79 -12.63
C ARG A 12 2.94 -17.42 -12.52
N ARG A 13 3.57 -16.51 -11.79
CA ARG A 13 3.22 -15.09 -11.74
C ARG A 13 3.49 -14.56 -13.13
N ARG A 14 2.58 -14.84 -14.07
CA ARG A 14 2.47 -14.02 -15.26
C ARG A 14 2.28 -12.61 -14.71
N PRO A 15 3.11 -11.63 -15.10
CA PRO A 15 2.89 -10.26 -14.69
C PRO A 15 1.49 -9.89 -15.17
N THR A 16 0.54 -9.86 -14.24
CA THR A 16 -0.82 -9.46 -14.56
C THR A 16 -0.77 -7.96 -14.86
N PRO A 17 -1.55 -7.46 -15.82
CA PRO A 17 -1.63 -6.03 -16.10
C PRO A 17 -2.02 -5.22 -14.84
N GLN A 18 -2.71 -5.88 -13.89
CA GLN A 18 -3.03 -5.34 -12.58
C GLN A 18 -1.79 -5.12 -11.70
N ALA A 19 -0.81 -6.03 -11.69
CA ALA A 19 0.45 -5.84 -10.97
C ALA A 19 1.25 -4.66 -11.54
N ALA A 20 1.31 -4.52 -12.87
CA ALA A 20 1.96 -3.38 -13.52
C ALA A 20 1.30 -2.05 -13.15
N CYS A 21 -0.04 -1.97 -13.19
CA CYS A 21 -0.78 -0.79 -12.73
C CYS A 21 -0.51 -0.45 -11.26
N ALA A 22 -0.42 -1.47 -10.41
CA ALA A 22 -0.23 -1.27 -8.98
C ALA A 22 1.21 -0.81 -8.65
N VAL A 23 2.21 -1.32 -9.37
CA VAL A 23 3.60 -0.81 -9.28
C VAL A 23 3.70 0.62 -9.81
N LEU A 24 3.04 0.94 -10.93
CA LEU A 24 2.99 2.30 -11.45
C LEU A 24 2.31 3.27 -10.47
N MET A 25 1.25 2.83 -9.78
CA MET A 25 0.63 3.62 -8.72
C MET A 25 1.51 3.77 -7.48
N ALA A 26 2.18 2.71 -7.05
CA ALA A 26 3.14 2.82 -5.95
C ALA A 26 4.28 3.79 -6.31
N ALA A 27 4.81 3.70 -7.53
CA ALA A 27 5.83 4.60 -8.04
C ALA A 27 5.33 6.05 -8.18
N SER A 28 4.10 6.27 -8.65
CA SER A 28 3.53 7.61 -8.77
C SER A 28 3.22 8.23 -7.41
N VAL A 29 2.75 7.44 -6.44
CA VAL A 29 2.53 7.90 -5.06
C VAL A 29 3.85 8.22 -4.39
N LEU A 30 4.86 7.35 -4.49
CA LEU A 30 6.20 7.61 -3.93
C LEU A 30 6.86 8.82 -4.60
N GLY A 31 6.77 8.94 -5.93
CA GLY A 31 7.30 10.07 -6.68
C GLY A 31 6.59 11.38 -6.33
N GLY A 32 5.26 11.36 -6.23
CA GLY A 32 4.47 12.51 -5.80
C GLY A 32 4.80 12.92 -4.37
N LEU A 33 5.01 11.95 -3.47
CA LEU A 33 5.39 12.21 -2.09
C LEU A 33 6.81 12.78 -1.99
N TYR A 34 7.74 12.28 -2.80
CA TYR A 34 9.10 12.82 -2.91
C TYR A 34 9.08 14.27 -3.39
N LEU A 35 8.33 14.57 -4.45
CA LEU A 35 8.16 15.94 -4.96
C LEU A 35 7.51 16.84 -3.91
N ALA A 36 6.47 16.37 -3.21
CA ALA A 36 5.82 17.12 -2.15
C ALA A 36 6.78 17.41 -1.00
N LEU A 37 7.58 16.43 -0.58
CA LEU A 37 8.62 16.61 0.43
C LEU A 37 9.67 17.62 -0.01
N HIS A 38 10.12 17.55 -1.27
CA HIS A 38 11.09 18.51 -1.82
C HIS A 38 10.53 19.93 -1.87
N TRP A 39 9.26 20.07 -2.29
CA TRP A 39 8.58 21.37 -2.35
C TRP A 39 8.36 21.96 -0.95
N VAL A 40 8.01 21.11 0.01
CA VAL A 40 7.91 21.47 1.43
C VAL A 40 9.29 21.87 1.95
N GLN A 41 10.34 21.11 1.62
CA GLN A 41 11.75 21.38 1.98
C GLN A 41 12.19 22.78 1.54
N ASP A 42 11.84 23.18 0.32
CA ASP A 42 12.13 24.52 -0.21
C ASP A 42 11.33 25.61 0.52
N HIS A 43 10.10 25.33 0.95
CA HIS A 43 9.28 26.24 1.74
C HIS A 43 9.72 26.37 3.20
N LEU A 44 10.32 25.35 3.84
CA LEU A 44 10.79 25.49 5.23
C LEU A 44 11.92 26.48 5.39
N ARG A 45 12.67 26.79 4.32
CA ARG A 45 13.69 27.84 4.37
C ARG A 45 13.11 29.19 4.78
N HIS A 46 11.82 29.41 4.52
CA HIS A 46 11.10 30.63 4.86
C HIS A 46 10.29 30.51 6.17
N TYR A 47 9.94 29.28 6.58
CA TYR A 47 9.04 29.03 7.72
C TYR A 47 9.54 27.84 8.57
N PRO A 48 10.39 28.08 9.59
CA PRO A 48 11.00 27.02 10.39
C PRO A 48 10.00 26.24 11.25
N PHE A 49 8.79 26.77 11.50
CA PHE A 49 7.75 26.06 12.25
C PHE A 49 7.19 24.83 11.50
N LEU A 50 7.33 24.78 10.17
CA LEU A 50 6.87 23.64 9.36
C LEU A 50 7.69 22.37 9.62
N VAL A 51 8.85 22.45 10.28
CA VAL A 51 9.70 21.27 10.56
C VAL A 51 8.93 20.27 11.43
N ILE A 52 8.05 20.76 12.32
CA ILE A 52 7.22 19.94 13.20
C ILE A 52 6.20 19.10 12.41
N LEU A 53 5.85 19.50 11.19
CA LEU A 53 4.94 18.73 10.33
C LEU A 53 5.61 17.55 9.62
N PHE A 54 6.95 17.44 9.61
CA PHE A 54 7.64 16.34 8.94
C PHE A 54 7.32 14.95 9.51
N PRO A 55 7.44 14.72 10.84
CA PRO A 55 7.12 13.42 11.42
C PRO A 55 5.69 12.93 11.12
N PRO A 56 4.61 13.74 11.30
CA PRO A 56 3.27 13.28 10.96
C PRO A 56 3.07 13.07 9.45
N LEU A 57 3.73 13.87 8.59
CA LEU A 57 3.68 13.67 7.14
C LEU A 57 4.34 12.34 6.74
N ALA A 58 5.47 11.98 7.37
CA ALA A 58 6.14 10.71 7.16
C ALA A 58 5.30 9.53 7.68
N MET A 59 4.64 9.68 8.82
CA MET A 59 3.72 8.66 9.32
C MET A 59 2.51 8.48 8.39
N ALA A 60 1.97 9.58 7.86
CA ALA A 60 0.87 9.56 6.91
C ALA A 60 1.27 8.89 5.58
N SER A 61 2.50 9.11 5.11
CA SER A 61 2.99 8.48 3.88
C SER A 61 3.12 6.97 4.03
N ILE A 62 3.72 6.50 5.13
CA ILE A 62 3.82 5.08 5.45
C ILE A 62 2.42 4.47 5.55
N ALA A 63 1.49 5.18 6.21
CA ALA A 63 0.12 4.73 6.31
C ALA A 63 -0.54 4.55 4.92
N VAL A 64 -0.38 5.48 3.99
CA VAL A 64 -0.96 5.35 2.63
C VAL A 64 -0.32 4.22 1.82
N VAL A 65 0.97 3.97 2.02
CA VAL A 65 1.73 2.96 1.26
C VAL A 65 1.33 1.53 1.62
N ILE A 66 1.02 1.24 2.90
CA ILE A 66 0.69 -0.11 3.36
C ILE A 66 -0.54 -0.72 2.64
N PRO A 67 -1.71 -0.04 2.57
CA PRO A 67 -2.87 -0.50 1.82
C PRO A 67 -2.61 -0.71 0.34
N LEU A 68 -1.76 0.12 -0.28
CA LEU A 68 -1.36 -0.04 -1.68
C LEU A 68 -0.59 -1.35 -1.88
N PHE A 69 0.40 -1.64 -1.04
CA PHE A 69 1.15 -2.90 -1.10
C PHE A 69 0.26 -4.11 -0.86
N MET A 70 -0.66 -4.03 0.10
CA MET A 70 -1.65 -5.08 0.36
C MET A 70 -2.57 -5.32 -0.84
N PHE A 71 -3.07 -4.26 -1.47
CA PHE A 71 -3.85 -4.38 -2.69
C PHE A 71 -3.06 -5.04 -3.83
N VAL A 72 -1.77 -4.71 -3.99
CA VAL A 72 -0.88 -5.36 -4.98
C VAL A 72 -0.69 -6.85 -4.67
N SER A 73 -0.54 -7.19 -3.40
CA SER A 73 -0.24 -8.56 -2.95
C SER A 73 -1.46 -9.47 -3.02
N TYR A 74 -2.65 -8.91 -2.80
CA TYR A 74 -3.93 -9.63 -2.66
C TYR A 74 -4.98 -9.11 -3.65
N GLN A 75 -4.59 -8.99 -4.93
CA GLN A 75 -5.50 -8.50 -5.99
C GLN A 75 -6.78 -9.32 -6.12
N ASP A 76 -6.71 -10.62 -5.78
CA ASP A 76 -7.84 -11.52 -5.87
C ASP A 76 -8.96 -11.19 -4.88
N ASP A 77 -8.63 -10.63 -3.71
CA ASP A 77 -9.59 -10.34 -2.62
C ASP A 77 -10.28 -8.99 -2.82
N PHE A 78 -9.70 -8.12 -3.65
CA PHE A 78 -10.22 -6.80 -3.99
C PHE A 78 -10.79 -6.72 -5.41
N LYS A 79 -11.29 -7.85 -5.95
CA LYS A 79 -11.97 -7.88 -7.25
C LYS A 79 -13.09 -6.83 -7.29
N ASN A 80 -13.04 -5.96 -8.30
CA ASN A 80 -13.91 -4.79 -8.53
C ASN A 80 -13.60 -3.52 -7.72
N MET A 81 -12.53 -3.48 -6.93
CA MET A 81 -12.11 -2.24 -6.26
C MET A 81 -10.96 -1.57 -7.01
N THR A 82 -11.09 -0.27 -7.22
CA THR A 82 -10.09 0.58 -7.86
C THR A 82 -9.48 1.52 -6.84
N PRO A 83 -8.16 1.44 -6.55
CA PRO A 83 -7.53 2.32 -5.55
C PRO A 83 -7.49 3.79 -5.99
N LEU A 84 -7.74 4.08 -7.27
CA LEU A 84 -7.94 5.43 -7.81
C LEU A 84 -9.19 6.13 -7.26
N ASN A 85 -10.23 5.37 -6.89
CA ASN A 85 -11.42 5.95 -6.29
C ASN A 85 -11.20 6.14 -4.79
N PRO A 86 -11.28 7.37 -4.25
CA PRO A 86 -11.02 7.63 -2.84
C PRO A 86 -11.93 6.82 -1.90
N ARG A 87 -13.17 6.52 -2.31
CA ARG A 87 -14.09 5.69 -1.50
C ARG A 87 -13.60 4.24 -1.41
N HIS A 88 -13.14 3.68 -2.53
CA HIS A 88 -12.58 2.33 -2.57
C HIS A 88 -11.26 2.26 -1.80
N PHE A 89 -10.42 3.29 -1.92
CA PHE A 89 -9.17 3.38 -1.17
C PHE A 89 -9.39 3.34 0.35
N ILE A 90 -10.39 4.08 0.85
CA ILE A 90 -10.75 4.06 2.28
C ILE A 90 -11.23 2.67 2.71
N LEU A 91 -12.05 1.99 1.89
CA LEU A 91 -12.51 0.62 2.16
C LEU A 91 -11.35 -0.39 2.21
N ILE A 92 -10.45 -0.34 1.22
CA ILE A 92 -9.24 -1.17 1.17
C ILE A 92 -8.39 -0.92 2.42
N SER A 93 -8.14 0.35 2.74
CA SER A 93 -7.37 0.74 3.92
C SER A 93 -8.00 0.23 5.21
N LYS A 94 -9.32 0.39 5.37
CA LYS A 94 -10.03 -0.10 6.56
C LYS A 94 -9.93 -1.61 6.72
N ARG A 95 -10.07 -2.39 5.64
CA ARG A 95 -9.91 -3.85 5.67
C ARG A 95 -8.48 -4.24 5.99
N CYS A 96 -7.51 -3.62 5.30
CA CYS A 96 -6.09 -3.83 5.51
C CYS A 96 -5.68 -3.60 6.97
N TYR A 97 -6.05 -2.46 7.55
CA TYR A 97 -5.73 -2.15 8.95
C TYR A 97 -6.48 -3.02 9.95
N SER A 98 -7.75 -3.37 9.66
CA SER A 98 -8.51 -4.30 10.50
C SER A 98 -7.86 -5.69 10.52
N ALA A 99 -7.39 -6.19 9.37
CA ALA A 99 -6.67 -7.46 9.27
C ALA A 99 -5.32 -7.41 10.00
N LEU A 100 -4.53 -6.34 9.80
CA LEU A 100 -3.26 -6.12 10.51
C LEU A 100 -3.44 -6.07 12.03
N ALA A 101 -4.46 -5.36 12.51
CA ALA A 101 -4.74 -5.23 13.95
C ALA A 101 -5.16 -6.57 14.58
N LYS A 102 -5.94 -7.39 13.85
CA LYS A 102 -6.38 -8.71 14.33
C LYS A 102 -5.27 -9.75 14.37
N ASN A 103 -4.25 -9.62 13.52
CA ASN A 103 -3.20 -10.63 13.34
C ASN A 103 -1.84 -10.25 13.93
N ASN A 104 -1.80 -9.41 14.98
CA ASN A 104 -0.55 -8.95 15.61
C ASN A 104 0.45 -8.39 14.58
N MET A 105 -0.03 -7.55 13.64
CA MET A 105 0.77 -6.96 12.56
C MET A 105 1.32 -7.97 11.53
N LYS A 106 0.90 -9.24 11.59
CA LYS A 106 1.16 -10.23 10.53
C LYS A 106 0.04 -10.20 9.51
N VAL A 107 0.38 -10.49 8.27
CA VAL A 107 -0.56 -10.50 7.16
C VAL A 107 -0.71 -11.93 6.66
N THR A 108 -1.92 -12.48 6.75
CA THR A 108 -2.27 -13.82 6.29
C THR A 108 -3.26 -13.71 5.13
N GLU A 109 -3.07 -14.51 4.06
CA GLU A 109 -3.99 -14.57 2.90
C GLU A 109 -5.45 -14.85 3.28
N LYS A 110 -5.71 -15.46 4.44
CA LYS A 110 -7.06 -15.88 4.85
C LYS A 110 -7.89 -14.76 5.47
N ASP A 111 -7.28 -13.62 5.80
CA ASP A 111 -7.89 -12.58 6.63
C ASP A 111 -8.20 -11.27 5.88
N LEU A 112 -8.04 -11.26 4.54
CA LEU A 112 -8.22 -10.08 3.67
C LEU A 112 -9.46 -10.15 2.78
#